data_AF-A0A0F3GMK0-F1
#
_entry.id   AF-A0A0F3GMK0-F1
#
_cell.length_a   1.000
_cell.length_b   1.000
_cell.length_c   1.000
_cell.angle_alpha   90.00
_cell.angle_beta   90.00
_cell.angle_gamma   90.00
#
_symmetry.space_group_name_H-M   'P 1'
#
loop_
_entity.id
_entity.type
_entity.pdbx_description
1 polymer ?
#
loop_
_entity_poly.entity_id
_entity_poly.type
_entity_poly.pdbx_seq_one_letter_code
_entity_poly.pdbx_strand_id
1 'polypeptide(L)'
;IEYNVDGINQIPISERMTFAHGLRAALRQDPDIILVGEMRDAETANIAVQASITGHLVLSTLHTNSAVGAVARMVNMGVKPFMLASALRGVIAQRLVRKTCSKCRKPYTPSSEDLLKIGINGNAKSSSLT
;
A
#
# COMPACT_ATOMS: atom_id res chain seq x y z
N ILE A 1 4.72 -17.04 0.09
CA ILE A 1 3.38 -17.23 -0.50
C ILE A 1 2.47 -17.65 0.64
N GLU A 2 1.37 -16.94 0.86
CA GLU A 2 0.42 -17.26 1.94
C GLU A 2 -0.69 -18.19 1.48
N TYR A 3 -1.17 -18.00 0.25
CA TYR A 3 -2.15 -18.86 -0.42
C TYR A 3 -1.94 -18.80 -1.94
N ASN A 4 -2.40 -19.84 -2.63
CA ASN A 4 -2.34 -19.93 -4.08
C ASN A 4 -3.54 -19.23 -4.70
N VAL A 5 -3.29 -18.41 -5.72
CA VAL A 5 -4.32 -17.73 -6.49
C VAL A 5 -4.32 -18.31 -7.89
N ASP A 6 -5.44 -18.91 -8.27
CA ASP A 6 -5.59 -19.50 -9.59
C ASP A 6 -5.41 -18.43 -10.69
N GLY A 7 -4.74 -18.81 -11.77
CA GLY A 7 -4.40 -17.89 -12.86
C GLY A 7 -3.26 -16.90 -12.58
N ILE A 8 -2.61 -16.93 -11.41
CA ILE A 8 -1.45 -16.07 -11.10
C ILE A 8 -0.19 -16.91 -10.92
N ASN A 9 0.87 -16.54 -11.64
CA ASN A 9 2.20 -17.11 -11.44
C ASN A 9 2.84 -16.54 -10.17
N GLN A 10 3.09 -17.38 -9.15
CA GLN A 10 3.62 -16.95 -7.86
C GLN A 10 5.02 -17.55 -7.60
N ILE A 11 6.00 -16.68 -7.37
CA ILE A 11 7.39 -17.08 -7.08
C ILE A 11 7.62 -16.99 -5.55
N PRO A 12 7.92 -18.10 -4.85
CA PRO A 12 8.25 -18.05 -3.43
C PRO A 12 9.65 -17.48 -3.20
N ILE A 13 9.78 -16.64 -2.18
CA ILE A 13 11.06 -16.04 -1.78
C ILE A 13 11.80 -16.96 -0.82
N SER A 14 13.11 -17.10 -1.03
CA SER A 14 14.04 -17.85 -0.18
C SER A 14 15.42 -17.19 -0.20
N GLU A 15 16.40 -17.71 0.54
CA GLU A 15 17.78 -17.22 0.48
C GLU A 15 18.39 -17.28 -0.93
N ARG A 16 18.00 -18.28 -1.73
CA ARG A 16 18.46 -18.43 -3.12
C ARG A 16 17.64 -17.63 -4.12
N MET A 17 16.38 -17.33 -3.76
CA MET A 17 15.42 -16.60 -4.61
C MET A 17 14.98 -15.33 -3.89
N THR A 18 15.79 -14.28 -3.98
CA THR A 18 15.51 -12.97 -3.38
C THR A 18 14.45 -12.20 -4.17
N PHE A 19 13.92 -11.11 -3.61
CA PHE A 19 12.97 -10.24 -4.33
C PHE A 19 13.56 -9.69 -5.63
N ALA A 20 14.78 -9.17 -5.60
CA ALA A 20 15.45 -8.65 -6.79
C ALA A 20 15.68 -9.75 -7.86
N HIS A 21 16.05 -10.96 -7.45
CA HIS A 21 16.20 -12.09 -8.38
C HIS A 21 14.85 -12.54 -8.97
N GLY A 22 13.84 -12.71 -8.12
CA GLY A 22 12.49 -13.09 -8.56
C GLY A 22 11.86 -12.07 -9.49
N LEU A 23 12.01 -10.77 -9.19
CA LEU A 23 11.51 -9.68 -10.03
C LEU A 23 12.20 -9.65 -11.41
N ARG A 24 13.53 -9.83 -11.47
CA ARG A 24 14.24 -9.96 -12.75
C ARG A 24 13.81 -11.19 -13.54
N ALA A 25 13.53 -12.29 -12.86
CA ALA A 25 13.02 -13.50 -13.51
C ALA A 25 11.63 -13.26 -14.09
N ALA A 26 10.72 -12.64 -13.33
CA ALA A 26 9.37 -12.29 -13.78
C ALA A 26 9.38 -11.40 -15.03
N LEU A 27 10.29 -10.42 -15.11
CA LEU A 27 10.42 -9.54 -16.28
C LEU A 27 10.80 -10.27 -17.58
N ARG A 28 11.30 -11.52 -17.50
CA ARG A 28 11.58 -12.36 -18.68
C ARG A 28 10.43 -13.31 -19.03
N GLN A 29 9.27 -13.13 -18.42
CA GLN A 29 8.07 -13.95 -18.65
C GLN A 29 6.99 -13.20 -19.43
N ASP A 30 7.35 -12.11 -20.10
CA ASP A 30 6.42 -11.23 -20.80
C ASP A 30 5.20 -10.81 -19.93
N PRO A 31 5.43 -10.29 -18.70
CA PRO A 31 4.32 -10.01 -17.79
C PRO A 31 3.59 -8.72 -18.17
N ASP A 32 2.28 -8.64 -17.92
CA ASP A 32 1.54 -7.37 -17.95
C ASP A 32 1.53 -6.69 -16.57
N ILE A 33 1.34 -7.49 -15.52
CA ILE A 33 1.16 -7.04 -14.13
C ILE A 33 2.14 -7.79 -13.22
N ILE A 34 2.81 -7.06 -12.34
CA ILE A 34 3.78 -7.60 -11.39
C ILE A 34 3.40 -7.17 -9.98
N LEU A 35 3.23 -8.13 -9.07
CA LEU A 35 3.07 -7.88 -7.65
C LEU A 35 4.36 -8.26 -6.90
N VAL A 36 5.05 -7.24 -6.38
CA VAL A 36 6.19 -7.42 -5.46
C VAL A 36 5.64 -7.43 -4.04
N GLY A 37 5.81 -8.55 -3.33
CA GLY A 37 5.22 -8.72 -1.99
C GLY A 37 5.54 -7.55 -1.05
N GLU A 38 6.79 -7.14 -0.99
CA GLU A 38 7.24 -5.91 -0.32
C GLU A 38 8.57 -5.43 -0.89
N MET A 39 8.84 -4.12 -0.78
CA MET A 39 10.14 -3.54 -1.12
C MET A 39 10.89 -3.16 0.15
N ARG A 40 11.98 -3.89 0.45
CA ARG A 40 12.81 -3.65 1.64
C ARG A 40 14.13 -2.96 1.33
N ASP A 41 14.65 -3.17 0.13
CA ASP A 41 15.98 -2.74 -0.29
C ASP A 41 15.95 -1.86 -1.54
N ALA A 42 17.06 -1.15 -1.75
CA ALA A 42 17.26 -0.23 -2.86
C ALA A 42 17.21 -0.93 -4.23
N GLU A 43 17.72 -2.16 -4.30
CA GLU A 43 17.82 -2.90 -5.55
C GLU A 43 16.44 -3.27 -6.08
N THR A 44 15.62 -3.91 -5.24
CA THR A 44 14.24 -4.28 -5.55
C THR A 44 13.41 -3.05 -5.91
N ALA A 45 13.53 -1.95 -5.14
CA ALA A 45 12.81 -0.71 -5.41
C ALA A 45 13.17 -0.10 -6.77
N ASN A 46 14.45 -0.08 -7.13
CA ASN A 46 14.88 0.46 -8.43
C ASN A 46 14.40 -0.41 -9.60
N ILE A 47 14.47 -1.74 -9.48
CA ILE A 47 13.97 -2.64 -10.54
C ILE A 47 12.46 -2.49 -10.71
N ALA A 48 11.70 -2.40 -9.61
CA ALA A 48 10.25 -2.24 -9.65
C ALA A 48 9.83 -0.92 -10.32
N VAL A 49 10.51 0.18 -10.00
CA VAL A 49 10.24 1.49 -10.63
C VAL A 49 10.62 1.47 -12.12
N GLN A 50 11.76 0.86 -12.48
CA GLN A 50 12.14 0.72 -13.89
C GLN A 50 11.13 -0.12 -14.68
N ALA A 51 10.68 -1.25 -14.12
CA ALA A 51 9.63 -2.08 -14.72
C ALA A 51 8.35 -1.28 -14.95
N SER A 52 7.96 -0.42 -14.00
CA SER A 52 6.80 0.44 -14.15
C SER A 52 6.96 1.48 -15.26
N ILE A 53 8.16 2.04 -15.44
CA ILE A 53 8.45 3.01 -16.51
C ILE A 53 8.43 2.34 -17.88
N THR A 54 8.84 1.07 -17.98
CA THR A 54 8.86 0.31 -19.23
C THR A 54 7.49 -0.25 -19.64
N GLY A 55 6.41 0.08 -18.91
CA GLY A 55 5.04 -0.20 -19.33
C GLY A 55 4.30 -1.25 -18.50
N HIS A 56 4.94 -1.83 -17.47
CA HIS A 56 4.32 -2.84 -16.62
C HIS A 56 3.49 -2.19 -15.50
N LEU A 57 2.34 -2.77 -15.15
CA LEU A 57 1.66 -2.38 -13.92
C LEU A 57 2.34 -3.06 -12.73
N VAL A 58 3.01 -2.26 -11.88
CA VAL A 58 3.70 -2.78 -10.70
C VAL A 58 2.94 -2.42 -9.43
N LEU A 59 2.55 -3.44 -8.68
CA LEU A 59 1.96 -3.34 -7.35
C LEU A 59 2.99 -3.76 -6.31
N SER A 60 3.08 -3.05 -5.20
CA SER A 60 3.96 -3.43 -4.09
C SER A 60 3.47 -2.87 -2.76
N THR A 61 3.98 -3.43 -1.67
CA THR A 61 3.79 -2.88 -0.33
C THR A 61 5.07 -2.22 0.20
N LEU A 62 4.88 -1.23 1.08
CA LEU A 62 5.92 -0.64 1.92
C LEU A 62 5.39 -0.48 3.35
N HIS A 63 6.29 -0.55 4.32
CA HIS A 63 5.96 -0.29 5.72
C HIS A 63 6.12 1.20 6.03
N THR A 64 5.07 1.99 5.80
CA THR A 64 5.03 3.41 6.14
C THR A 64 3.77 3.80 6.92
N ASN A 65 3.85 4.87 7.70
CA ASN A 65 2.74 5.35 8.54
C ASN A 65 1.70 6.18 7.78
N SER A 66 2.02 6.63 6.57
CA SER A 66 1.18 7.46 5.72
C SER A 66 1.53 7.24 4.24
N ALA A 67 0.61 7.66 3.36
CA ALA A 67 0.79 7.57 1.92
C ALA A 67 1.96 8.44 1.45
N VAL A 68 2.04 9.69 1.91
CA VAL A 68 3.16 10.60 1.61
C VAL A 68 4.49 10.05 2.15
N GLY A 69 4.45 9.37 3.29
CA GLY A 69 5.62 8.69 3.86
C GLY A 69 6.22 7.63 2.93
N ALA A 70 5.42 6.98 2.07
CA ALA A 70 5.92 6.03 1.08
C ALA A 70 6.81 6.69 0.03
N VAL A 71 6.46 7.91 -0.42
CA VAL A 71 7.26 8.69 -1.38
C VAL A 71 8.63 9.01 -0.77
N ALA A 72 8.64 9.55 0.45
CA ALA A 72 9.88 9.84 1.16
C ALA A 72 10.72 8.58 1.41
N ARG A 73 10.08 7.46 1.76
CA ARG A 73 10.77 6.17 1.95
C ARG A 73 11.42 5.68 0.68
N MET A 74 10.75 5.76 -0.47
CA MET A 74 11.31 5.36 -1.77
C MET A 74 12.55 6.20 -2.13
N VAL A 75 12.49 7.52 -1.93
CA VAL A 75 13.65 8.41 -2.15
C VAL A 75 14.80 8.06 -1.21
N ASN A 76 14.52 7.80 0.07
CA ASN A 76 15.53 7.40 1.05
C ASN A 76 16.15 6.02 0.75
N MET A 77 15.43 5.13 0.07
CA MET A 77 15.95 3.85 -0.44
C MET A 77 16.80 4.03 -1.71
N GLY A 78 16.97 5.25 -2.22
CA GLY A 78 17.82 5.54 -3.39
C GLY A 78 17.08 5.55 -4.73
N VAL A 79 15.75 5.52 -4.74
CA VAL A 79 14.98 5.76 -5.97
C VAL A 79 15.05 7.25 -6.30
N LYS A 80 15.46 7.57 -7.54
CA LYS A 80 15.59 8.96 -7.98
C LYS A 80 14.21 9.64 -8.03
N PRO A 81 14.04 10.86 -7.48
CA PRO A 81 12.75 11.53 -7.45
C PRO A 81 12.06 11.65 -8.81
N PHE A 82 12.81 11.92 -9.88
CA PHE A 82 12.22 12.03 -11.22
C PHE A 82 11.66 10.71 -11.75
N MET A 83 12.27 9.57 -11.40
CA MET A 83 11.78 8.25 -11.78
C MET A 83 10.50 7.91 -11.00
N LEU A 84 10.47 8.28 -9.73
CA LEU A 84 9.28 8.08 -8.92
C LEU A 84 8.12 8.95 -9.42
N ALA A 85 8.39 10.21 -9.79
CA ALA A 85 7.40 11.11 -10.36
C ALA A 85 6.82 10.61 -11.70
N SER A 86 7.62 9.93 -12.52
CA SER A 86 7.14 9.37 -13.80
C SER A 86 6.41 8.04 -13.64
N ALA A 87 6.78 7.22 -12.65
CA ALA A 87 6.24 5.87 -12.48
C ALA A 87 5.02 5.80 -11.54
N LEU A 88 5.02 6.59 -10.46
CA LEU A 88 4.08 6.41 -9.36
C LEU A 88 2.67 6.87 -9.74
N ARG A 89 1.73 5.93 -9.79
CA ARG A 89 0.30 6.21 -10.03
C ARG A 89 -0.47 6.59 -8.78
N GLY A 90 -0.15 5.97 -7.64
CA GLY A 90 -0.87 6.21 -6.39
C GLY A 90 -0.28 5.44 -5.22
N VAL A 91 -0.66 5.86 -4.01
CA VAL A 91 -0.28 5.20 -2.75
C VAL A 91 -1.51 5.06 -1.87
N ILE A 92 -1.74 3.85 -1.37
CA ILE A 92 -2.83 3.55 -0.43
C ILE A 92 -2.23 3.36 0.95
N ALA A 93 -2.66 4.18 1.91
CA ALA A 93 -2.36 3.98 3.33
C ALA A 93 -3.58 3.36 4.01
N GLN A 94 -3.41 2.14 4.52
CA GLN A 94 -4.50 1.37 5.11
C GLN A 94 -4.27 1.17 6.62
N ARG A 95 -5.35 1.30 7.40
CA ARG A 95 -5.41 0.88 8.80
C ARG A 95 -6.66 0.03 8.99
N LEU A 96 -6.55 -1.01 9.81
CA LEU A 96 -7.68 -1.86 10.19
C LEU A 96 -8.18 -1.42 11.56
N VAL A 97 -9.48 -1.11 11.64
CA VAL A 97 -10.18 -0.82 12.90
C VAL A 97 -11.21 -1.89 13.16
N ARG A 98 -11.49 -2.15 14.44
CA ARG A 98 -12.52 -3.13 14.82
C ARG A 98 -13.90 -2.60 14.47
N LYS A 99 -14.77 -3.49 14.00
CA LYS A 99 -16.20 -3.19 13.85
C LYS A 99 -16.88 -3.24 15.22
N THR A 100 -17.86 -2.36 15.44
CA THR A 100 -18.72 -2.43 16.63
C THR A 100 -19.62 -3.66 16.55
N CYS A 101 -19.84 -4.33 17.69
CA CYS A 101 -20.67 -5.53 17.74
C CYS A 101 -22.12 -5.21 17.39
N SER A 102 -22.72 -5.94 16.45
CA SER A 102 -24.12 -5.75 16.05
C SER A 102 -25.13 -6.12 17.14
N LYS A 103 -24.75 -6.98 18.11
CA LYS A 103 -25.63 -7.47 19.17
C LYS A 103 -25.65 -6.60 20.43
N CYS A 104 -24.54 -5.95 20.78
CA CYS A 104 -24.40 -5.22 22.05
C CYS A 104 -23.98 -3.75 21.90
N ARG A 105 -23.91 -3.22 20.68
CA ARG A 105 -23.67 -1.77 20.48
C ARG A 105 -24.74 -0.95 21.20
N LYS A 106 -24.30 0.14 21.82
CA LYS A 106 -25.19 1.12 22.46
C LYS A 106 -25.02 2.48 21.78
N PRO A 107 -26.10 3.26 21.61
CA PRO A 107 -25.97 4.63 21.16
C PRO A 107 -25.11 5.43 22.15
N TYR A 108 -24.33 6.35 21.62
CA TYR A 108 -23.50 7.26 22.38
C TYR A 108 -23.57 8.62 21.70
N THR A 109 -23.81 9.66 22.49
CA THR A 109 -23.74 11.04 22.04
C THR A 109 -22.36 11.58 22.38
N PRO A 110 -21.49 11.86 21.39
CA PRO A 110 -20.17 12.42 21.65
C PRO A 110 -20.25 13.78 22.32
N SER A 111 -19.31 14.04 23.24
CA SER A 111 -19.14 15.38 23.77
C SER A 111 -18.55 16.31 22.68
N SER A 112 -18.73 17.62 22.82
CA SER A 112 -18.09 18.59 21.92
C SER A 112 -16.56 18.43 21.94
N GLU A 113 -15.98 18.08 23.09
CA GLU A 113 -14.54 17.83 23.22
C GLU A 113 -14.09 16.63 22.37
N ASP A 114 -14.86 15.54 22.36
CA ASP A 114 -14.52 14.34 21.59
C ASP A 114 -14.62 14.56 20.08
N LEU A 115 -15.58 15.36 19.63
CA LEU A 115 -15.72 15.76 18.23
C LEU A 115 -14.57 16.67 17.79
N LEU A 116 -14.17 17.62 18.65
CA LEU A 116 -13.05 18.52 18.39
C LEU A 116 -11.73 17.74 18.26
N LYS A 117 -11.50 16.70 19.08
CA LYS A 117 -10.31 15.82 18.99
C LYS A 117 -10.13 15.15 17.62
N ILE A 118 -11.21 14.93 16.89
CA ILE A 118 -11.20 14.31 15.54
C ILE A 118 -11.44 15.32 14.41
N GLY A 119 -11.38 16.62 14.70
CA GLY A 119 -11.50 17.69 13.71
C GLY A 119 -12.93 17.94 13.20
N ILE A 120 -13.95 17.50 13.95
CA ILE A 120 -15.35 17.79 13.63
C ILE A 120 -15.80 19.01 14.44
N ASN A 121 -16.05 20.13 13.75
CA ASN A 121 -16.61 21.33 14.37
C ASN A 121 -18.12 21.13 14.61
N GLY A 122 -18.60 21.42 15.82
CA GLY A 122 -19.93 21.08 16.37
C GLY A 122 -21.17 21.73 15.74
N ASN A 123 -21.20 21.95 14.42
CA ASN A 123 -22.39 22.39 13.67
C ASN A 123 -23.15 21.21 13.02
N ALA A 124 -22.97 19.99 13.51
CA ALA A 124 -23.78 18.85 13.11
C ALA A 124 -25.23 19.07 13.60
N LYS A 125 -26.07 19.67 12.74
CA LYS A 125 -27.52 19.59 12.89
C LYS A 125 -27.87 18.13 13.16
N SER A 126 -28.60 17.89 14.24
CA SER A 126 -29.20 16.60 14.55
C SER A 126 -30.16 16.21 13.42
N SER A 127 -29.66 15.62 12.35
CA SER A 127 -30.49 14.87 11.42
C SER A 127 -30.91 13.60 12.16
N SER A 128 -32.14 13.64 12.66
CA SER A 128 -32.90 12.47 13.07
C SER A 128 -32.85 11.44 11.94
N LEU A 129 -32.03 10.41 12.11
CA LEU A 129 -32.11 9.18 11.34
C LEU A 129 -33.44 8.51 11.70
N THR A 130 -34.43 8.71 10.83
CA THR A 130 -35.61 7.85 10.70
C THR A 130 -35.24 6.63 9.88
#